data_AF-A0A561BZ81-F1
#
_entry.id   AF-A0A561BZ81-F1
#
_cell.length_a   1.000
_cell.length_b   1.000
_cell.length_c   1.000
_cell.angle_alpha   90.00
_cell.angle_beta   90.00
_cell.angle_gamma   90.00
#
_symmetry.space_group_name_H-M   'P 1'
#
loop_
_entity.id
_entity.type
_entity.pdbx_description
1 polymer ?
#
loop_
_entity_poly.entity_id
_entity_poly.type
_entity_poly.pdbx_seq_one_letter_code
_entity_poly.pdbx_strand_id
1 'polypeptide(L)'
;MVERARSVRASYAAVEAERYGRAWNREELMLGFLGDVGDLAKLVQGKEGVRPRDDLDEALAHELADCLWSVLVLADAYQVDLEGAFTRTMDELDQHLAG
;
A
#
# COMPACT_ATOMS: atom_id res chain seq x y z
N MET A 1 -1.08 -12.89 3.81
CA MET A 1 -1.44 -11.47 3.61
C MET A 1 -1.91 -11.20 2.18
N VAL A 2 -1.15 -11.63 1.16
CA VAL A 2 -1.51 -11.50 -0.27
C VAL A 2 -2.94 -11.96 -0.58
N GLU A 3 -3.34 -13.16 -0.16
CA GLU A 3 -4.67 -13.69 -0.47
C GLU A 3 -5.81 -12.85 0.11
N ARG A 4 -5.62 -12.33 1.33
CA ARG A 4 -6.57 -11.39 1.94
C ARG A 4 -6.63 -10.08 1.15
N ALA A 5 -5.48 -9.55 0.73
CA ALA A 5 -5.42 -8.33 -0.08
C ALA A 5 -6.17 -8.50 -1.41
N ARG A 6 -5.98 -9.64 -2.10
CA ARG A 6 -6.71 -10.02 -3.32
C ARG A 6 -8.22 -10.10 -3.10
N SER A 7 -8.64 -10.77 -2.03
CA SER A 7 -10.06 -10.91 -1.70
C SER A 7 -10.71 -9.54 -1.48
N VAL A 8 -10.06 -8.65 -0.71
CA VAL A 8 -10.54 -7.27 -0.51
C VAL A 8 -10.55 -6.50 -1.84
N ARG A 9 -9.50 -6.63 -2.66
CA ARG A 9 -9.46 -5.98 -3.97
C ARG A 9 -10.58 -6.44 -4.91
N ALA A 10 -10.93 -7.71 -4.88
CA ALA A 10 -12.06 -8.24 -5.64
C ALA A 10 -13.39 -7.63 -5.18
N SER A 11 -13.59 -7.41 -3.87
CA SER A 11 -14.75 -6.69 -3.36
C SER A 11 -14.80 -5.24 -3.84
N TYR A 12 -13.68 -4.51 -3.80
CA TYR A 12 -13.61 -3.15 -4.35
C TYR A 12 -13.89 -3.11 -5.86
N ALA A 13 -13.33 -4.05 -6.62
CA ALA A 13 -13.56 -4.14 -8.06
C ALA A 13 -15.05 -4.35 -8.39
N ALA A 14 -15.78 -5.11 -7.58
CA ALA A 14 -17.23 -5.28 -7.73
C ALA A 14 -17.99 -3.97 -7.46
N VAL A 15 -17.63 -3.25 -6.39
CA VAL A 15 -18.22 -1.94 -6.05
C VAL A 15 -17.94 -0.90 -7.15
N GLU A 16 -16.72 -0.88 -7.69
CA GLU A 16 -16.34 0.00 -8.79
C GLU A 16 -17.10 -0.34 -10.08
N ALA A 17 -17.27 -1.63 -10.39
CA ALA A 17 -18.04 -2.06 -11.54
C ALA A 17 -19.51 -1.64 -11.43
N GLU A 18 -20.11 -1.75 -10.24
CA GLU A 18 -21.47 -1.27 -9.97
C GLU A 18 -21.57 0.26 -10.11
N ARG A 19 -20.60 1.00 -9.57
CA ARG A 19 -20.67 2.47 -9.47
C ARG A 19 -20.21 3.20 -10.74
N TYR A 20 -19.22 2.66 -11.44
CA TYR A 20 -18.52 3.31 -12.55
C TYR A 20 -18.59 2.51 -13.86
N GLY A 21 -19.25 1.35 -13.86
CA GLY A 21 -19.39 0.48 -15.04
C GLY A 21 -18.14 -0.37 -15.36
N ARG A 22 -17.05 -0.20 -14.59
CA ARG A 22 -15.84 -1.02 -14.68
C ARG A 22 -15.04 -0.94 -13.37
N ALA A 23 -14.21 -1.94 -13.11
CA ALA A 23 -13.18 -1.85 -12.09
C ALA A 23 -12.12 -0.80 -12.46
N TRP A 24 -11.42 -0.31 -11.45
CA TRP A 24 -10.23 0.53 -11.61
C TRP A 24 -9.14 -0.20 -12.38
N ASN A 25 -8.51 0.53 -13.29
CA ASN A 25 -7.36 0.09 -14.05
C ASN A 25 -6.08 0.25 -13.21
N ARG A 26 -4.93 -0.21 -13.74
CA ARG A 26 -3.65 -0.18 -13.02
C ARG A 26 -3.17 1.24 -12.68
N GLU A 27 -3.43 2.21 -13.54
CA GLU A 27 -3.08 3.62 -13.31
C GLU A 27 -3.92 4.20 -12.16
N GLU A 28 -5.21 3.89 -12.12
CA GLU A 28 -6.12 4.29 -11.03
C GLU A 28 -5.75 3.62 -9.71
N LEU A 29 -5.32 2.35 -9.72
CA LEU A 29 -4.78 1.70 -8.53
C LEU A 29 -3.51 2.40 -8.02
N MET A 30 -2.61 2.80 -8.92
CA MET A 30 -1.42 3.56 -8.56
C MET A 30 -1.76 4.96 -8.03
N LEU A 31 -2.76 5.63 -8.60
CA LEU A 31 -3.24 6.92 -8.11
C LEU A 31 -3.92 6.80 -6.74
N GLY A 32 -4.65 5.72 -6.49
CA GLY A 32 -5.18 5.38 -5.18
C GLY A 32 -4.05 5.25 -4.15
N PHE A 33 -3.02 4.46 -4.48
CA PHE A 33 -1.85 4.30 -3.62
C PHE A 33 -1.14 5.64 -3.32
N LEU A 34 -1.02 6.53 -4.31
CA LEU A 34 -0.44 7.86 -4.10
C LEU A 34 -1.26 8.68 -3.07
N GLY A 35 -2.58 8.49 -3.05
CA GLY A 35 -3.46 9.05 -2.02
C GLY A 35 -3.07 8.56 -0.62
N ASP A 36 -3.01 7.25 -0.43
CA ASP A 36 -2.63 6.61 0.84
C ASP A 36 -1.25 7.09 1.32
N VAL A 37 -0.27 7.20 0.41
CA VAL A 37 1.07 7.75 0.73
C VAL A 37 0.98 9.20 1.21
N GLY A 38 0.10 10.00 0.61
CA GLY A 38 -0.15 11.38 1.03
C GLY A 38 -0.76 11.47 2.43
N ASP A 39 -1.65 10.55 2.78
CA ASP A 39 -2.27 10.49 4.10
C ASP A 39 -1.28 9.97 5.15
N LEU A 40 -0.52 8.92 4.83
CA LEU A 40 0.60 8.46 5.65
C LEU A 40 1.60 9.59 5.94
N ALA A 41 1.97 10.38 4.93
CA ALA A 41 2.90 11.50 5.09
C ALA A 41 2.39 12.56 6.07
N LYS A 42 1.08 12.86 6.07
CA LYS A 42 0.47 13.80 7.02
C LYS A 42 0.52 13.25 8.45
N LEU A 43 0.31 11.94 8.62
CA LEU A 43 0.37 11.31 9.95
C LEU A 43 1.78 11.22 10.51
N VAL A 44 2.78 10.98 9.65
CA VAL A 44 4.20 11.09 10.03
C VAL A 44 4.49 12.52 10.52
N GLN A 45 4.04 13.55 9.79
CA GLN A 45 4.15 14.94 10.30
C GLN A 45 3.47 15.14 11.65
N GLY A 46 2.36 14.45 11.91
CA GLY A 46 1.70 14.47 13.19
C GLY A 46 2.51 13.81 14.31
N LYS A 47 3.12 12.66 14.06
CA LYS A 47 4.03 11.97 14.99
C LYS A 47 5.27 12.80 15.34
N GLU A 48 5.75 13.60 14.39
CA GLU A 48 6.85 14.56 14.58
C GLU A 48 6.40 15.90 15.19
N GLY A 49 5.14 16.02 15.62
CA GLY A 49 4.63 17.18 16.36
C GLY A 49 4.23 18.40 15.50
N VAL A 50 4.23 18.27 14.16
CA VAL A 50 3.86 19.37 13.24
C VAL A 50 2.35 19.49 13.08
N ARG A 51 1.63 18.37 13.12
CA ARG A 51 0.16 18.29 12.94
C ARG A 51 -0.47 17.44 14.05
N PRO A 52 -0.68 17.99 15.25
CA PRO A 52 -1.19 17.22 16.39
C PRO A 52 -2.60 16.68 16.12
N ARG A 53 -2.85 15.47 16.62
CA ARG A 53 -4.10 14.73 16.53
C ARG A 53 -4.13 13.72 17.69
N ASP A 54 -5.32 13.42 18.19
CA ASP A 54 -5.49 12.61 19.42
C ASP A 54 -5.25 11.11 19.17
N ASP A 55 -5.52 10.64 17.96
CA ASP A 55 -5.49 9.23 17.53
C ASP A 55 -4.41 9.00 16.46
N LEU A 56 -3.21 9.58 16.67
CA LEU A 56 -2.08 9.46 15.74
C LEU A 56 -1.56 8.03 15.61
N ASP A 57 -1.43 7.29 16.70
CA ASP A 57 -0.87 5.94 16.68
C ASP A 57 -1.76 4.96 15.90
N GLU A 58 -3.06 5.02 16.14
CA GLU A 58 -4.04 4.18 15.45
C GLU A 58 -4.10 4.50 13.96
N ALA A 59 -4.18 5.78 13.59
CA ALA A 59 -4.20 6.12 12.17
C ALA A 59 -2.88 5.85 11.47
N LEU A 60 -1.73 6.03 12.13
CA LEU A 60 -0.46 5.70 11.48
C LEU A 60 -0.41 4.21 11.15
N ALA A 61 -0.84 3.35 12.08
CA ALA A 61 -0.94 1.91 11.83
C ALA A 61 -1.92 1.60 10.68
N HIS A 62 -3.04 2.31 10.59
CA HIS A 62 -4.00 2.20 9.50
C HIS A 62 -3.38 2.54 8.15
N GLU A 63 -2.79 3.72 8.00
CA GLU A 63 -2.23 4.17 6.71
C GLU A 63 -1.00 3.34 6.29
N LEU A 64 -0.21 2.84 7.24
CA LEU A 64 0.84 1.86 6.94
C LEU A 64 0.25 0.56 6.37
N ALA A 65 -0.87 0.09 6.92
CA ALA A 65 -1.55 -1.10 6.43
C ALA A 65 -2.18 -0.87 5.04
N ASP A 66 -2.78 0.30 4.81
CA ASP A 66 -3.38 0.67 3.51
C ASP A 66 -2.30 0.83 2.43
N CYS A 67 -1.20 1.53 2.74
CA CYS A 67 -0.04 1.58 1.85
C CYS A 67 0.48 0.18 1.51
N LEU A 68 0.59 -0.72 2.50
CA LEU A 68 1.01 -2.10 2.26
C LEU A 68 0.00 -2.86 1.39
N TRP A 69 -1.31 -2.69 1.63
CA TRP A 69 -2.35 -3.31 0.81
C TRP A 69 -2.27 -2.84 -0.64
N SER A 70 -2.08 -1.55 -0.86
CA SER A 70 -1.91 -0.94 -2.18
C SER A 70 -0.70 -1.52 -2.93
N VAL A 71 0.44 -1.71 -2.26
CA VAL A 71 1.62 -2.40 -2.84
C VAL A 71 1.31 -3.85 -3.20
N LEU A 72 0.62 -4.60 -2.32
CA LEU A 72 0.23 -5.99 -2.57
C LEU A 72 -0.71 -6.11 -3.77
N VAL A 73 -1.66 -5.19 -3.90
CA VAL A 73 -2.61 -5.12 -5.02
C VAL A 73 -1.91 -4.82 -6.34
N LEU A 74 -0.99 -3.85 -6.34
CA LEU A 74 -0.19 -3.53 -7.53
C LEU A 74 0.68 -4.72 -7.93
N ALA A 75 1.37 -5.35 -6.98
CA ALA A 75 2.15 -6.54 -7.25
C ALA A 75 1.31 -7.65 -7.91
N ASP A 76 0.10 -7.90 -7.40
CA ASP A 76 -0.82 -8.87 -8.00
C ASP A 76 -1.26 -8.47 -9.42
N ALA A 77 -1.66 -7.21 -9.62
CA ALA A 77 -2.11 -6.69 -10.91
C ALA A 77 -1.03 -6.75 -12.01
N TYR A 78 0.24 -6.73 -11.61
CA TYR A 78 1.42 -6.87 -12.48
C TYR A 78 2.07 -8.26 -12.42
N GLN A 79 1.49 -9.21 -11.67
CA GLN A 79 2.00 -10.58 -11.51
C GLN A 79 3.44 -10.65 -10.98
N VAL A 80 3.78 -9.74 -10.06
CA VAL A 80 5.09 -9.68 -9.40
C VAL A 80 5.08 -10.57 -8.16
N ASP A 81 6.05 -11.47 -8.07
CA ASP A 81 6.40 -12.16 -6.83
C ASP A 81 7.08 -11.18 -5.86
N LEU A 82 6.26 -10.46 -5.10
CA LEU A 82 6.74 -9.41 -4.20
C LEU A 82 7.59 -9.96 -3.06
N GLU A 83 7.24 -11.13 -2.51
CA GLU A 83 7.97 -11.72 -1.38
C GLU A 83 9.38 -12.15 -1.80
N GLY A 84 9.48 -12.82 -2.96
CA GLY A 84 10.77 -13.17 -3.52
C GLY A 84 11.57 -11.94 -3.95
N ALA A 85 10.92 -10.91 -4.52
CA ALA A 85 11.58 -9.65 -4.87
C ALA A 85 12.14 -8.93 -3.64
N PHE A 86 11.34 -8.80 -2.58
CA PHE A 86 11.75 -8.18 -1.33
C PHE A 86 12.96 -8.90 -0.72
N THR A 87 12.90 -10.23 -0.62
CA THR A 87 13.99 -11.04 -0.05
C THR A 87 15.30 -10.82 -0.81
N ARG A 88 15.26 -10.91 -2.15
CA ARG A 88 16.45 -10.66 -2.99
C ARG A 88 17.01 -9.26 -2.80
N THR A 89 16.15 -8.24 -2.79
CA THR A 89 16.61 -6.85 -2.58
C THR A 89 17.25 -6.67 -1.20
N MET A 90 16.71 -7.27 -0.14
CA MET A 90 17.33 -7.18 1.19
C MET A 90 18.67 -7.91 1.24
N ASP A 91 18.77 -9.10 0.64
CA ASP A 91 20.03 -9.86 0.56
C ASP A 91 21.11 -9.07 -0.20
N GLU A 92 20.74 -8.39 -1.30
CA GLU A 92 21.63 -7.53 -2.08
C GLU A 92 22.10 -6.30 -1.26
N LEU A 93 21.21 -5.68 -0.49
CA LEU A 93 21.56 -4.55 0.38
C LEU A 93 22.50 -4.98 1.52
N ASP A 94 22.25 -6.13 2.16
CA ASP A 94 23.11 -6.66 3.21
C ASP A 94 24.51 -6.96 2.68
N GLN A 95 24.61 -7.57 1.49
CA GLN A 95 25.90 -7.80 0.82
C GLN A 95 26.63 -6.50 0.49
N HIS A 96 25.91 -5.48 0.03
CA HIS A 96 26.48 -4.17 -0.28
C HIS A 96 27.03 -3.46 0.96
N LEU A 97 26.34 -3.57 2.10
CA LEU A 97 26.76 -2.95 3.37
C LEU A 97 27.86 -3.71 4.10
N ALA A 98 28.01 -5.01 3.84
CA ALA A 98 29.06 -5.84 4.43
C ALA A 98 30.43 -5.72 3.72
N GLY A 99 30.50 -5.00 2.59
CA GLY A 99 31.70 -4.78 1.77
C GLY A 99 32.35 -3.43 1.99
#